data_AF-A0A2M7UMR6-F1
#
_entry.id   AF-A0A2M7UMR6-F1
#
_cell.length_a   1.000
_cell.length_b   1.000
_cell.length_c   1.000
_cell.angle_alpha   90.00
_cell.angle_beta   90.00
_cell.angle_gamma   90.00
#
_symmetry.space_group_name_H-M   'P 1'
#
loop_
_entity.id
_entity.type
_entity.pdbx_description
1 polymer ?
#
loop_
_entity_poly.entity_id
_entity_poly.type
_entity_poly.pdbx_seq_one_letter_code
_entity_poly.pdbx_strand_id
1 'polypeptide(L)' 'MAKNAPKPMKAGHLIKASAKLEITMLKLRLPLELKLVNETKIFQTQAQTEEIGRMLGGWIKSLHNQ' A
#
# COMPACT_ATOMS: atom_id res chain seq x y z
N MET A 1 -15.86 1.75 -12.09
CA MET A 1 -15.88 3.23 -11.93
C MET A 1 -14.46 3.82 -11.81
N ALA A 2 -13.61 3.67 -12.82
CA ALA A 2 -12.25 4.26 -12.83
C ALA A 2 -11.76 4.71 -14.24
N LYS A 3 -12.65 4.69 -15.25
CA LYS A 3 -12.30 5.06 -16.64
C LYS A 3 -12.34 6.57 -16.90
N ASN A 4 -13.09 7.36 -16.10
CA ASN A 4 -13.43 8.76 -16.46
C ASN A 4 -12.84 9.84 -15.55
N ALA A 5 -11.92 9.52 -14.63
CA ALA A 5 -11.26 10.56 -13.84
C ALA A 5 -10.21 11.28 -14.70
N PRO A 6 -10.14 12.63 -14.69
CA PRO A 6 -9.10 13.38 -15.39
C PRO A 6 -7.72 12.82 -15.01
N LYS A 7 -6.85 12.55 -16.00
CA LYS A 7 -5.51 11.97 -15.82
C LYS A 7 -4.73 12.48 -14.58
N PRO A 8 -4.74 13.78 -14.21
CA PRO A 8 -4.04 14.26 -13.00
C PRO A 8 -4.62 13.79 -11.66
N MET A 9 -5.92 13.44 -11.58
CA MET A 9 -6.51 12.99 -10.31
C MET A 9 -6.04 11.57 -9.93
N LYS A 10 -5.74 10.70 -10.89
CA LYS A 10 -5.37 9.30 -10.62
C LYS A 10 -4.05 9.17 -9.85
N ALA A 11 -3.04 9.97 -10.22
CA ALA A 11 -1.75 9.97 -9.54
C ALA A 11 -1.88 10.37 -8.07
N GLY A 12 -2.63 11.43 -7.77
CA GLY A 12 -2.86 11.86 -6.39
C GLY A 12 -3.54 10.81 -5.51
N HIS A 13 -4.48 10.03 -6.06
CA HIS A 13 -5.12 8.93 -5.33
C HIS A 13 -4.15 7.77 -5.07
N LEU A 14 -3.28 7.43 -6.03
CA LEU A 14 -2.28 6.39 -5.86
C LEU A 14 -1.20 6.79 -4.84
N ILE A 15 -0.74 8.04 -4.87
CA ILE A 15 0.19 8.57 -3.85
C ILE A 15 -0.45 8.50 -2.46
N LYS A 16 -1.71 8.93 -2.34
CA LYS A 16 -2.44 8.84 -1.06
C LYS A 16 -2.62 7.38 -0.60
N ALA A 17 -2.84 6.44 -1.52
CA ALA A 17 -2.91 5.02 -1.20
C ALA A 17 -1.55 4.48 -0.73
N SER A 18 -0.44 4.89 -1.37
CA SER A 18 0.93 4.52 -0.95
C SER A 18 1.23 5.01 0.45
N ALA A 19 0.92 6.28 0.77
CA ALA A 19 1.10 6.81 2.11
C ALA A 19 0.28 6.05 3.18
N LYS A 20 -0.96 5.68 2.85
CA LYS A 20 -1.78 4.83 3.74
C LYS A 20 -1.20 3.43 3.92
N LEU A 21 -0.60 2.86 2.86
CA LEU A 21 0.06 1.57 2.90
C LEU A 21 1.27 1.60 3.85
N GLU A 22 2.10 2.64 3.75
CA GLU A 22 3.25 2.85 4.65
C GLU A 22 2.83 2.93 6.12
N ILE A 23 1.79 3.72 6.42
CA ILE A 23 1.23 3.81 7.78
C ILE A 23 0.69 2.45 8.23
N THR A 24 0.06 1.68 7.34
CA THR A 24 -0.45 0.35 7.65
C THR A 24 0.70 -0.62 7.97
N MET A 25 1.77 -0.61 7.18
CA MET A 25 2.97 -1.42 7.45
C MET A 25 3.59 -1.09 8.81
N LEU A 26 3.70 0.20 9.15
CA LEU A 26 4.16 0.63 10.48
C LEU A 26 3.25 0.09 11.59
N LYS A 27 1.93 0.23 11.43
CA LYS A 27 0.94 -0.30 12.38
C LYS A 27 0.97 -1.82 12.52
N LEU A 28 1.29 -2.56 11.46
CA LEU A 28 1.45 -4.01 11.53
C LEU A 28 2.75 -4.42 12.25
N ARG A 29 3.81 -3.62 12.14
CA ARG A 29 5.08 -3.87 12.83
C ARG A 29 4.95 -3.65 14.34
N LEU A 30 4.25 -2.61 14.78
CA LEU A 30 4.15 -2.24 16.21
C LEU A 30 3.69 -3.40 17.13
N PRO A 31 2.62 -4.15 16.83
CA PRO A 31 2.19 -5.29 17.64
C PRO A 31 3.21 -6.43 17.74
N LEU A 32 4.05 -6.63 16.72
CA LEU A 32 5.13 -7.62 16.76
C LEU A 32 6.22 -7.19 17.72
N GLU A 33 6.68 -5.93 17.60
CA GLU A 33 7.70 -5.36 18.50
C GLU A 33 7.25 -5.38 19.96
N LEU A 34 5.97 -5.09 20.19
CA LEU A 34 5.36 -5.10 21.52
C LEU A 34 4.90 -6.48 22.00
N LYS A 35 5.06 -7.54 21.18
CA LYS A 35 4.65 -8.92 21.47
C LYS A 35 3.16 -9.05 21.87
N LEU A 36 2.29 -8.27 21.25
CA LEU A 36 0.86 -8.18 21.58
C LEU A 36 -0.02 -9.14 20.79
N VAL A 37 0.51 -9.80 19.75
CA VAL A 37 -0.27 -10.59 18.79
C VAL A 37 0.48 -11.84 18.34
N ASN A 38 -0.25 -12.81 17.80
CA ASN A 38 0.33 -13.97 17.15
C ASN A 38 1.01 -13.57 15.82
N GLU A 39 2.28 -13.98 15.67
CA GLU A 39 3.14 -13.56 14.57
C GLU A 39 2.65 -14.04 13.19
N THR A 40 2.11 -15.27 13.10
CA THR A 40 1.69 -15.89 11.84
C THR A 40 0.70 -15.03 11.07
N LYS A 41 -0.32 -14.49 11.76
CA LYS A 41 -1.33 -13.64 11.13
C LYS A 41 -0.75 -12.30 10.67
N ILE A 42 0.20 -11.74 11.42
CA ILE A 42 0.85 -10.50 11.02
C ILE A 42 1.73 -10.73 9.80
N PHE A 43 2.52 -11.82 9.75
CA PHE A 43 3.35 -12.13 8.60
C PHE A 43 2.53 -12.37 7.33
N GLN A 44 1.40 -13.08 7.43
CA GLN A 44 0.47 -13.24 6.30
C GLN A 44 -0.07 -11.89 5.82
N THR A 45 -0.43 -11.00 6.75
CA THR A 45 -0.93 -9.66 6.42
C THR A 45 0.17 -8.78 5.82
N GLN A 46 1.41 -8.87 6.30
CA GLN A 46 2.56 -8.17 5.75
C GLN A 46 2.85 -8.63 4.31
N ALA A 47 2.81 -9.93 4.03
CA ALA A 47 2.99 -10.45 2.66
C ALA A 47 1.94 -9.88 1.68
N GLN A 48 0.68 -9.78 2.11
CA GLN A 48 -0.38 -9.12 1.32
C GLN A 48 -0.12 -7.63 1.14
N THR A 49 0.35 -6.95 2.20
CA THR A 49 0.65 -5.51 2.18
C THR A 49 1.82 -5.19 1.24
N GLU A 50 2.83 -6.06 1.18
CA GLU A 50 3.94 -5.96 0.23
C GLU A 50 3.50 -6.14 -1.22
N GLU A 51 2.59 -7.08 -1.50
CA GLU A 51 2.03 -7.27 -2.84
C GLU A 51 1.24 -6.02 -3.29
N ILE A 52 0.44 -5.43 -2.40
CA ILE A 52 -0.23 -4.15 -2.66
C ILE A 52 0.79 -3.05 -2.98
N GLY A 53 1.93 -3.02 -2.27
CA GLY A 53 3.03 -2.08 -2.53
C GLY A 53 3.62 -2.24 -3.92
N ARG A 54 3.86 -3.49 -4.36
CA ARG A 54 4.32 -3.78 -5.74
C ARG A 54 3.32 -3.28 -6.79
N MET A 55 2.02 -3.53 -6.58
CA MET A 55 0.96 -3.06 -7.48
C MET A 55 0.89 -1.53 -7.55
N LEU A 56 0.86 -0.85 -6.40
CA LEU A 56 0.83 0.62 -6.33
C LEU A 56 2.07 1.22 -7.01
N GLY A 57 3.26 0.68 -6.74
CA GLY A 57 4.50 1.12 -7.38
C GLY A 57 4.47 0.95 -8.90
N GLY A 58 3.97 -0.19 -9.38
CA GLY A 58 3.78 -0.44 -10.82
C GLY A 58 2.82 0.55 -11.48
N TRP A 59 1.70 0.85 -10.83
CA TRP A 59 0.71 1.80 -11.33
C TRP A 59 1.21 3.25 -11.30
N ILE A 60 1.98 3.64 -10.27
CA ILE A 60 2.57 4.98 -10.21
C ILE A 60 3.61 5.16 -11.33
N LYS A 61 4.49 4.16 -11.53
CA LYS A 61 5.47 4.17 -12.62
C LYS A 61 4.79 4.26 -13.99
N SER A 62 3.71 3.51 -14.22
CA SER A 62 3.00 3.54 -15.50
C SER A 62 2.34 4.89 -15.80
N LEU A 63 1.98 5.68 -14.78
CA LEU A 63 1.46 7.04 -14.96
C LEU A 63 2.55 8.08 -15.25
N HIS A 64 3.79 7.87 -14.79
CA HIS A 64 4.92 8.77 -15.08
C HIS A 64 5.63 8.45 -16.40
N ASN A 65 5.46 7.23 -16.92
CA ASN A 65 6.12 6.75 -18.14
C ASN A 65 5.22 6.83 -19.40
N GLN A 66 4.18 7.67 -19.37
CA GLN A 66 3.29 7.99 -20.50
C GLN A 66 3.61 9.36 -21.10
#